data_AF-A0A7V9NJT5-F1
#
_entry.id   AF-A0A7V9NJT5-F1
#
_cell.length_a   1.000
_cell.length_b   1.000
_cell.length_c   1.000
_cell.angle_alpha   90.00
_cell.angle_beta   90.00
_cell.angle_gamma   90.00
#
_symmetry.space_group_name_H-M   'P 1'
#
loop_
_entity.id
_entity.type
_entity.pdbx_description
1 polymer ?
#
loop_
_entity_poly.entity_id
_entity_poly.type
_entity_poly.pdbx_seq_one_letter_code
_entity_poly.pdbx_strand_id
1 'polypeptide(L)'
;MTGVAIALGGIAGAFARYGAGMMASGWHASPFPWGTLGVNVAGSLVLGTLMQVLPSATGSPAVRAGLTVGFCGGFTTFSTFAYETIVLARGGDLPLAGAYVTASLLLGPSAVMAGLAIGGAWTGRRSRLPTRIAPVAERPAGEGPPSQQSDDE
;
A
#
# COMPACT_ATOMS: atom_id res chain seq x y z
N MET A 1 -7.69 -1.20 -19.30
CA MET A 1 -8.33 -0.45 -18.19
C MET A 1 -7.54 -0.52 -16.87
N THR A 2 -7.16 -1.70 -16.36
CA THR A 2 -6.44 -1.83 -15.07
C THR A 2 -5.13 -1.02 -14.98
N GLY A 3 -4.28 -1.06 -16.02
CA GLY A 3 -3.02 -0.29 -16.02
C GLY A 3 -3.24 1.23 -15.92
N VAL A 4 -4.28 1.76 -16.58
CA VAL A 4 -4.65 3.18 -16.50
C VAL A 4 -5.12 3.53 -15.07
N ALA A 5 -5.93 2.67 -14.44
CA ALA A 5 -6.36 2.88 -13.06
C ALA A 5 -5.18 2.87 -12.08
N ILE A 6 -4.19 1.98 -12.27
CA ILE A 6 -2.95 1.96 -11.48
C ILE A 6 -2.17 3.28 -11.68
N ALA A 7 -2.01 3.73 -12.92
CA ALA A 7 -1.29 4.96 -13.23
C ALA A 7 -1.94 6.19 -12.58
N LEU A 8 -3.26 6.35 -12.74
CA LEU A 8 -4.02 7.46 -12.13
C LEU A 8 -3.95 7.41 -10.59
N GLY A 9 -4.13 6.23 -10.00
CA GLY A 9 -3.98 6.04 -8.57
C GLY A 9 -2.57 6.40 -8.09
N GLY A 10 -1.53 5.95 -8.80
CA GLY A 10 -0.13 6.23 -8.47
C GLY A 10 0.20 7.73 -8.50
N ILE A 11 -0.27 8.44 -9.53
CA ILE A 11 -0.13 9.90 -9.63
C ILE A 11 -0.80 10.58 -8.44
N ALA A 12 -2.05 10.22 -8.13
CA ALA A 12 -2.79 10.79 -7.02
C ALA A 12 -2.09 10.51 -5.67
N GLY A 13 -1.61 9.28 -5.46
CA GLY A 13 -0.88 8.89 -4.26
C GLY A 13 0.43 9.66 -4.09
N ALA A 14 1.20 9.83 -5.17
CA ALA A 14 2.44 10.59 -5.15
C ALA A 14 2.23 12.06 -4.79
N PHE A 15 1.20 12.71 -5.37
CA PHE A 15 0.84 14.09 -5.00
C PHE A 15 0.34 14.19 -3.56
N ALA A 16 -0.47 13.24 -3.08
CA ALA A 16 -0.92 13.20 -1.69
C ALA A 16 0.27 13.07 -0.72
N ARG A 17 1.24 12.20 -1.04
CA ARG A 17 2.48 12.07 -0.25
C ARG A 17 3.29 13.35 -0.25
N TYR A 18 3.44 13.99 -1.40
CA TYR A 18 4.13 15.28 -1.50
C TYR A 18 3.46 16.35 -0.63
N GLY A 19 2.12 16.47 -0.72
CA GLY A 19 1.34 17.37 0.13
C GLY A 19 1.50 17.11 1.62
N ALA A 20 1.43 15.84 2.03
CA ALA A 20 1.64 15.44 3.43
C ALA A 20 3.07 15.78 3.91
N GLY A 21 4.08 15.59 3.06
CA GLY A 21 5.46 16.00 3.35
C GLY A 21 5.59 17.51 3.57
N MET A 22 4.93 18.34 2.76
CA MET A 22 4.91 19.79 2.95
C MET A 22 4.25 20.19 4.27
N MET A 23 3.13 19.55 4.64
CA MET A 23 2.45 19.84 5.92
C MET A 23 3.30 19.44 7.13
N ALA A 24 3.97 18.29 7.06
CA ALA A 24 4.85 17.80 8.13
C ALA A 24 6.14 18.60 8.24
N SER A 25 6.58 19.26 7.16
CA SER A 25 7.75 20.13 7.17
C SER A 25 7.62 21.24 8.21
N GLY A 26 6.39 21.72 8.47
CA GLY A 26 6.09 22.71 9.51
C GLY A 26 6.40 22.25 10.95
N TRP A 27 6.69 20.96 11.19
CA TRP A 27 7.01 20.41 12.52
C TRP A 27 8.51 20.49 12.84
N HIS A 28 9.15 21.61 12.51
CA HIS A 28 10.60 21.88 12.56
C HIS A 28 11.29 21.69 13.92
N ALA A 29 10.56 21.35 14.99
CA ALA A 29 11.14 21.18 16.33
C ALA A 29 11.93 19.86 16.50
N SER A 30 11.79 18.90 15.59
CA SER A 30 12.47 17.60 15.70
C SER A 30 13.07 17.16 14.35
N PRO A 31 14.29 16.60 14.33
CA PRO A 31 14.87 15.97 13.13
C PRO A 31 14.19 14.65 12.75
N PHE A 32 13.17 14.21 13.49
CA PHE A 32 12.52 12.93 13.25
C PHE A 32 11.64 12.98 11.98
N PRO A 33 11.67 11.95 11.10
CA PRO A 33 10.97 11.95 9.81
C PRO A 33 9.44 11.69 9.93
N TRP A 34 8.73 12.58 10.61
CA TRP A 34 7.29 12.44 10.88
C TRP A 34 6.44 12.35 9.61
N GLY A 35 6.80 13.08 8.55
CA GLY A 35 6.09 13.05 7.27
C GLY A 35 6.11 11.65 6.66
N THR A 36 7.30 11.06 6.52
CA THR A 36 7.48 9.72 5.93
C THR A 36 6.86 8.64 6.82
N LEU A 37 7.03 8.72 8.15
CA LEU A 37 6.36 7.80 9.07
C LEU A 37 4.84 7.87 8.91
N GLY A 38 4.29 9.08 8.90
CA GLY A 38 2.85 9.34 8.83
C GLY A 38 2.22 8.79 7.55
N VAL A 39 2.80 9.07 6.38
CA VAL A 39 2.27 8.56 5.11
C VAL A 39 2.33 7.03 5.02
N ASN A 40 3.40 6.42 5.53
CA ASN A 40 3.54 4.97 5.55
C ASN A 40 2.51 4.30 6.47
N VAL A 41 2.34 4.80 7.69
CA VAL A 41 1.36 4.27 8.65
C VAL A 41 -0.08 4.48 8.15
N ALA A 42 -0.41 5.69 7.68
CA ALA A 42 -1.74 5.99 7.14
C ALA A 42 -2.04 5.16 5.88
N GLY A 43 -1.05 5.00 4.98
CA GLY A 43 -1.21 4.18 3.78
C GLY A 43 -1.37 2.69 4.10
N SER A 44 -0.65 2.17 5.09
CA SER A 44 -0.84 0.81 5.62
C SER A 44 -2.25 0.60 6.20
N LEU A 45 -2.77 1.56 6.95
CA LEU A 45 -4.15 1.54 7.45
C LEU A 45 -5.17 1.47 6.30
N VAL A 46 -5.04 2.36 5.32
CA VAL A 46 -5.91 2.41 4.14
C VAL A 46 -5.84 1.10 3.37
N LEU A 47 -4.64 0.55 3.13
CA LEU A 47 -4.47 -0.70 2.42
C LEU A 47 -5.18 -1.87 3.15
N GLY A 48 -5.04 -1.97 4.47
CA GLY A 48 -5.74 -2.96 5.29
C GLY A 48 -7.26 -2.88 5.13
N THR A 49 -7.83 -1.67 5.23
CA THR A 49 -9.27 -1.43 5.03
C THR A 49 -9.72 -1.82 3.63
N LEU A 50 -8.97 -1.43 2.60
CA LEU A 50 -9.29 -1.73 1.21
C LEU A 50 -9.25 -3.24 0.92
N MET A 51 -8.32 -3.99 1.53
CA MET A 51 -8.28 -5.46 1.37
C MET A 51 -9.56 -6.13 1.86
N GLN A 52 -10.26 -5.54 2.82
CA GLN A 52 -11.49 -6.10 3.38
C GLN A 52 -12.76 -5.61 2.69
N VAL A 53 -12.77 -4.34 2.27
CA VAL A 53 -13.91 -3.69 1.59
C VAL A 53 -13.99 -4.06 0.11
N LEU A 54 -12.84 -4.25 -0.56
CA LEU A 54 -12.73 -4.60 -1.97
C LEU A 54 -12.18 -6.03 -2.15
N PRO A 55 -12.95 -7.07 -1.81
CA PRO A 55 -12.50 -8.45 -1.97
C PRO A 55 -12.32 -8.80 -3.45
N SER A 56 -11.28 -9.59 -3.74
CA SER A 56 -10.92 -9.99 -5.10
C SER A 56 -12.02 -10.74 -5.86
N ALA A 57 -12.93 -11.41 -5.15
CA ALA A 57 -13.96 -12.25 -5.76
C ALA A 57 -15.15 -11.47 -6.34
N THR A 58 -15.41 -10.25 -5.87
CA THR A 58 -16.63 -9.50 -6.24
C THR A 58 -16.39 -8.05 -6.64
N GLY A 59 -15.17 -7.53 -6.48
CA GLY A 59 -14.82 -6.15 -6.83
C GLY A 59 -14.26 -6.00 -8.25
N SER A 60 -14.41 -4.81 -8.85
CA SER A 60 -13.75 -4.48 -10.12
C SER A 60 -12.23 -4.60 -9.98
N PRO A 61 -11.56 -5.47 -10.78
CA PRO A 61 -10.11 -5.64 -10.71
C PRO A 61 -9.33 -4.35 -10.96
N ALA A 62 -9.87 -3.47 -11.81
CA ALA A 62 -9.27 -2.18 -12.13
C ALA A 62 -9.32 -1.20 -10.95
N VAL A 63 -10.47 -1.10 -10.28
CA VAL A 63 -10.64 -0.22 -9.09
C VAL A 63 -9.75 -0.70 -7.96
N ARG A 64 -9.75 -2.01 -7.68
CA ARG A 64 -8.90 -2.61 -6.65
C ARG A 64 -7.43 -2.31 -6.93
N ALA A 65 -6.93 -2.63 -8.13
CA ALA A 65 -5.54 -2.37 -8.47
C ALA A 65 -5.19 -0.86 -8.46
N GLY A 66 -6.09 -0.01 -8.94
CA GLY A 66 -5.90 1.44 -8.92
C GLY A 66 -5.72 2.00 -7.52
N LEU A 67 -6.53 1.56 -6.56
CA LEU A 67 -6.43 2.02 -5.17
C LEU A 67 -5.28 1.35 -4.41
N THR A 68 -5.05 0.05 -4.60
CA THR A 68 -4.10 -0.70 -3.78
C THR A 68 -2.69 -0.64 -4.32
N VAL A 69 -2.50 -0.87 -5.63
CA VAL A 69 -1.18 -0.83 -6.28
C VAL A 69 -0.84 0.59 -6.69
N GLY A 70 -1.80 1.31 -7.27
CA GLY A 70 -1.63 2.70 -7.66
C GLY A 70 -1.53 3.63 -6.44
N PHE A 71 -2.67 3.97 -5.83
CA PHE A 71 -2.74 5.00 -4.79
C PHE A 71 -1.90 4.67 -3.57
N CYS A 72 -2.12 3.52 -2.90
CA CYS A 72 -1.31 3.18 -1.72
C CYS A 72 0.18 3.02 -2.07
N GLY A 73 0.50 2.50 -3.26
CA GLY A 73 1.88 2.37 -3.74
C GLY A 73 2.58 3.71 -3.99
N GLY A 74 1.87 4.71 -4.53
CA GLY A 74 2.40 6.06 -4.71
C GLY A 74 2.43 6.90 -3.42
N PHE A 75 1.46 6.67 -2.54
CA PHE A 75 1.29 7.38 -1.26
C PHE A 75 2.29 6.95 -0.19
N THR A 76 2.68 5.67 -0.17
CA THR A 76 3.70 5.15 0.76
C THR A 76 5.08 5.12 0.09
N THR A 77 6.15 5.05 0.88
CA THR A 77 7.52 5.01 0.37
C THR A 77 8.46 4.28 1.34
N PHE A 78 9.05 3.18 0.88
CA PHE A 78 10.11 2.49 1.61
C PHE A 78 11.49 3.08 1.32
N SER A 79 11.73 3.55 0.08
CA SER A 79 13.03 4.09 -0.32
C SER A 79 13.38 5.38 0.43
N THR A 80 12.41 6.27 0.64
CA THR A 80 12.60 7.49 1.45
C THR A 80 12.89 7.14 2.90
N PHE A 81 12.12 6.22 3.50
CA PHE A 81 12.36 5.71 4.85
C PHE A 81 13.80 5.17 5.02
N ALA A 82 14.25 4.35 4.07
CA ALA A 82 15.59 3.77 4.11
C ALA A 82 16.69 4.84 3.99
N TYR A 83 16.51 5.80 3.09
CA TYR A 83 17.44 6.92 2.93
C TYR A 83 17.52 7.77 4.20
N GLU A 84 16.38 8.19 4.75
CA GLU A 84 16.29 9.01 5.97
C GLU A 84 16.92 8.29 7.18
N THR A 85 16.70 6.98 7.30
CA THR A 85 17.34 6.15 8.33
C THR A 85 18.87 6.22 8.25
N ILE A 86 19.42 6.08 7.05
CA ILE A 86 20.88 6.16 6.84
C ILE A 86 21.39 7.59 7.07
N VAL A 87 20.63 8.61 6.69
CA VAL A 87 20.98 10.02 6.95
C VAL A 87 21.08 10.27 8.46
N LEU A 88 20.09 9.84 9.25
CA LEU A 88 20.12 9.96 10.72
C LEU A 88 21.31 9.22 11.33
N ALA A 89 21.55 7.98 10.91
CA ALA A 89 22.66 7.19 11.41
C ALA A 89 24.03 7.82 11.09
N ARG A 90 24.20 8.34 9.87
CA ARG A 90 25.43 9.05 9.45
C ARG A 90 25.58 10.42 10.10
N GLY A 91 24.47 11.06 10.47
CA GLY A 91 24.45 12.32 11.21
C GLY A 91 24.86 12.18 12.68
N GLY A 92 25.05 10.95 13.19
CA GLY A 92 25.42 10.67 14.58
C GLY A 92 24.22 10.34 15.48
N ASP A 93 22.99 10.47 14.99
CA ASP A 93 21.76 10.27 15.76
C ASP A 93 21.28 8.81 15.68
N LEU A 94 22.14 7.86 16.06
CA LEU A 94 21.80 6.43 16.11
C LEU A 94 20.54 6.11 16.93
N PRO A 95 20.29 6.74 18.10
CA PRO A 95 19.05 6.51 18.83
C PRO A 95 17.81 6.88 18.02
N LEU A 96 17.86 7.97 17.26
CA LEU A 96 16.74 8.43 16.45
C LEU A 96 16.51 7.55 15.23
N ALA A 97 17.59 7.13 14.56
CA ALA A 97 17.53 6.16 13.47
C ALA A 97 16.91 4.83 13.94
N GLY A 98 17.35 4.33 15.10
CA GLY A 98 16.78 3.13 15.73
C GLY A 98 15.30 3.29 16.06
N ALA A 99 14.92 4.39 16.71
CA ALA A 99 13.51 4.68 17.00
C ALA A 99 12.66 4.76 15.73
N TYR A 100 13.18 5.36 14.65
CA TYR A 100 12.45 5.49 13.39
C TYR A 100 12.22 4.13 12.70
N VAL A 101 13.23 3.26 12.69
CA VAL A 101 13.11 1.87 12.19
C VAL A 101 12.11 1.09 13.03
N THR A 102 12.26 1.10 14.36
CA THR A 102 11.37 0.36 15.26
C THR A 102 9.93 0.84 15.14
N ALA A 103 9.69 2.16 15.14
CA ALA A 103 8.36 2.72 14.97
C ALA A 103 7.74 2.30 13.64
N SER A 104 8.48 2.35 12.53
CA SER A 104 7.99 1.96 11.21
C SER A 104 7.60 0.48 11.15
N LEU A 105 8.43 -0.40 11.73
CA LEU A 105 8.20 -1.85 11.75
C LEU A 105 7.07 -2.29 12.69
N LEU A 106 6.76 -1.51 13.73
CA LEU A 106 5.65 -1.81 14.64
C LEU A 106 4.34 -1.17 14.17
N LEU A 107 4.37 0.12 13.83
CA LEU A 107 3.17 0.88 13.48
C LEU A 107 2.61 0.49 12.10
N GLY A 108 3.46 0.18 11.12
CA GLY A 108 3.01 -0.23 9.78
C GLY A 108 2.11 -1.48 9.82
N PRO A 109 2.61 -2.63 10.30
CA PRO A 109 1.79 -3.85 10.44
C PRO A 109 0.58 -3.67 11.36
N SER A 110 0.74 -2.93 12.48
CA SER A 110 -0.37 -2.62 13.39
C SER A 110 -1.48 -1.84 12.70
N ALA A 111 -1.12 -0.88 11.85
CA ALA A 111 -2.06 -0.11 11.04
C ALA A 111 -2.78 -1.00 10.02
N VAL A 112 -2.09 -1.94 9.37
CA VAL A 112 -2.75 -2.93 8.49
C VAL A 112 -3.79 -3.73 9.27
N MET A 113 -3.44 -4.25 10.45
CA MET A 113 -4.37 -5.00 11.30
C MET A 113 -5.58 -4.17 11.71
N ALA A 114 -5.36 -2.92 12.13
CA ALA A 114 -6.45 -2.00 12.45
C ALA A 114 -7.35 -1.73 11.23
N GLY A 115 -6.77 -1.56 10.05
CA GLY A 115 -7.51 -1.34 8.81
C GLY A 115 -8.39 -2.53 8.44
N LEU A 116 -7.87 -3.75 8.59
CA LEU A 116 -8.65 -4.97 8.37
C LEU A 116 -9.84 -5.07 9.34
N ALA A 117 -9.64 -4.72 10.61
CA ALA A 117 -10.71 -4.68 11.61
C ALA A 117 -11.79 -3.64 11.25
N ILE A 118 -11.38 -2.43 10.85
CA ILE A 118 -12.28 -1.36 10.39
C ILE A 118 -13.09 -1.81 9.18
N GLY A 119 -12.43 -2.33 8.14
CA GLY A 119 -13.12 -2.81 6.94
C GLY A 119 -14.02 -4.02 7.22
N GLY A 120 -13.67 -4.84 8.22
CA GLY A 120 -14.48 -5.96 8.67
C GLY A 120 -15.77 -5.49 9.33
N ALA A 121 -15.66 -4.52 10.23
CA ALA A 121 -16.80 -3.86 10.87
C ALA A 121 -17.75 -3.22 9.85
N TRP A 122 -17.22 -2.56 8.82
CA TRP A 122 -18.05 -1.94 7.76
C TRP A 122 -18.77 -2.94 6.87
N THR A 123 -18.16 -4.10 6.63
CA THR A 123 -18.74 -5.11 5.72
C THR A 123 -19.52 -6.20 6.44
N GLY A 124 -19.58 -6.17 7.77
CA GLY A 124 -20.14 -7.25 8.59
C GLY A 124 -19.39 -8.58 8.47
N ARG A 125 -18.19 -8.58 7.87
CA ARG A 125 -17.38 -9.79 7.64
C ARG A 125 -16.28 -9.87 8.69
N ARG A 126 -16.12 -11.02 9.34
CA ARG A 126 -14.91 -11.28 10.13
C ARG A 126 -13.70 -11.35 9.20
N SER A 127 -12.67 -10.59 9.52
CA SER A 127 -11.42 -10.57 8.79
C SER A 127 -10.75 -11.94 8.83
N ARG A 128 -10.75 -12.65 7.70
CA ARG A 128 -9.94 -13.85 7.49
C ARG A 128 -8.69 -13.42 6.72
N LEU A 129 -7.62 -13.15 7.44
CA LEU A 129 -6.32 -12.95 6.82
C LEU A 129 -5.96 -14.22 6.01
N PRO A 130 -5.50 -14.07 4.76
CA PRO A 130 -4.92 -15.19 4.04
C PRO A 130 -3.75 -15.74 4.85
N THR A 131 -3.73 -17.05 5.08
CA THR A 131 -2.59 -17.73 5.74
C THR A 131 -1.38 -17.86 4.81
N ARG A 132 -1.54 -17.53 3.52
CA ARG A 132 -0.49 -17.62 2.50
C ARG A 132 -0.58 -16.42 1.55
N ILE A 133 0.58 -15.84 1.22
CA ILE A 133 0.69 -14.90 0.11
C ILE A 133 0.57 -15.72 -1.18
N ALA A 134 -0.44 -15.43 -2.00
CA ALA A 134 -0.59 -16.08 -3.29
C ALA A 134 0.57 -15.65 -4.23
N PRO A 135 1.23 -16.58 -4.93
CA PRO A 135 2.22 -16.22 -5.94
C PRO A 135 1.60 -15.34 -7.03
N VAL A 136 2.32 -14.30 -7.47
CA VAL A 136 1.88 -13.39 -8.54
C VAL A 136 1.66 -14.12 -9.89
N ALA A 137 2.22 -15.33 -10.04
CA ALA A 137 2.41 -16.00 -11.32
C ALA A 137 1.33 -17.03 -11.73
N GLU A 138 0.29 -17.31 -10.94
CA GLU A 138 -0.76 -18.26 -11.34
C GLU A 138 -1.86 -17.60 -12.20
N ARG A 139 -1.47 -16.97 -13.32
CA ARG A 139 -2.35 -16.86 -14.49
C ARG A 139 -1.87 -17.90 -15.49
N PRO A 140 -2.69 -18.89 -15.88
CA PRO A 140 -2.30 -19.78 -16.97
C PRO A 140 -2.08 -18.93 -18.22
N ALA A 141 -0.82 -18.82 -18.63
CA ALA A 141 -0.41 -18.27 -19.90
C ALA A 141 -0.79 -19.29 -20.97
N GLY A 142 -2.04 -19.28 -21.44
CA GLY A 142 -2.42 -20.29 -22.44
C GLY A 142 -3.85 -20.34 -22.96
N GLU A 143 -4.85 -19.72 -22.32
CA GLU A 143 -6.20 -19.71 -22.91
C GLU A 143 -6.30 -18.59 -23.96
N GLY A 144 -5.80 -18.90 -25.17
CA GLY A 144 -6.19 -18.21 -26.39
C GLY A 144 -7.71 -18.32 -26.61
N PRO A 145 -8.31 -17.44 -27.43
CA PRO A 145 -9.74 -17.52 -27.72
C PRO A 145 -10.07 -18.92 -28.26
N PRO A 146 -11.22 -19.51 -27.89
CA PRO A 146 -11.60 -20.83 -28.36
C PRO A 146 -11.57 -20.83 -29.88
N SER A 147 -10.72 -21.69 -30.45
CA SER A 147 -10.71 -21.97 -31.87
C SER A 147 -12.09 -22.48 -32.24
N GLN A 148 -12.86 -21.66 -32.96
CA GLN A 148 -13.98 -22.15 -33.76
C GLN A 148 -13.39 -23.12 -34.78
N GLN A 149 -13.46 -24.42 -34.48
CA GLN A 149 -13.28 -25.42 -35.51
C GLN A 149 -14.66 -25.82 -35.99
N SER A 150 -14.91 -25.40 -37.21
CA SER A 150 -16.00 -25.69 -38.11
C SER A 150 -16.27 -27.18 -38.18
N ASP A 151 -17.41 -27.61 -37.63
CA ASP A 151 -18.07 -28.83 -38.06
C ASP A 151 -18.75 -28.54 -39.40
N ASP A 152 -17.97 -28.53 -40.48
CA ASP A 152 -18.46 -28.52 -41.86
C ASP A 152 -18.14 -29.88 -42.52
N GLU A 153 -19.23 -30.59 -42.84
CA GLU A 153 -19.43 -31.63 -43.87
C GLU A 153 -18.76 -33.02 -43.74
#